data_AF-A0A935W3R8-F1
#
_entry.id   AF-A0A935W3R8-F1
#
_cell.length_a   1.000
_cell.length_b   1.000
_cell.length_c   1.000
_cell.angle_alpha   90.00
_cell.angle_beta   90.00
_cell.angle_gamma   90.00
#
_symmetry.space_group_name_H-M   'P 1'
#
loop_
_entity.id
_entity.type
_entity.pdbx_description
1 polymer ?
#
loop_
_entity_poly.entity_id
_entity_poly.type
_entity_poly.pdbx_seq_one_letter_code
_entity_poly.pdbx_strand_id
1 'polypeptide(L)'
;MQGQHDADFPERLVYHNYRLYDRYRRQVASLAVLVDHGKSWKPTQFGYQLFGCDVCIRFPTVKILDFAGENRELVIPGWRG
;
A
#
# COMPACT_ATOMS: atom_id res chain seq x y z
N MET A 1 16.65 -17.87 2.19
CA MET A 1 16.54 -16.58 1.47
C MET A 1 15.15 -16.02 1.76
N GLN A 2 15.02 -15.22 2.81
CA GLN A 2 13.76 -14.64 3.25
C GLN A 2 14.10 -13.21 3.68
N GLY A 3 13.54 -12.20 3.01
CA GLY A 3 13.77 -10.79 3.35
C GLY A 3 14.26 -9.86 2.22
N GLN A 4 14.36 -10.32 0.97
CA GLN A 4 14.57 -9.38 -0.14
C GLN A 4 13.24 -8.63 -0.37
N HIS A 5 13.26 -7.29 -0.36
CA HIS A 5 12.07 -6.48 -0.61
C HIS A 5 11.35 -6.99 -1.87
N ASP A 6 10.06 -7.24 -1.72
CA ASP A 6 9.21 -7.65 -2.83
C ASP A 6 8.94 -6.41 -3.69
N ALA A 7 9.76 -6.22 -4.72
CA ALA A 7 9.70 -5.06 -5.61
C ALA A 7 8.33 -4.92 -6.30
N ASP A 8 7.62 -6.04 -6.46
CA ASP A 8 6.32 -6.11 -7.13
C ASP A 8 5.16 -5.88 -6.16
N PHE A 9 5.42 -5.73 -4.87
CA PHE A 9 4.39 -5.48 -3.86
C PHE A 9 3.50 -4.26 -4.19
N PRO A 10 4.04 -3.09 -4.57
CA PRO A 10 3.22 -1.93 -4.96
C PRO A 10 2.34 -2.20 -6.19
N GLU A 11 2.82 -2.99 -7.15
CA GLU A 11 2.05 -3.39 -8.33
C GLU A 11 0.88 -4.31 -7.93
N ARG A 12 1.12 -5.26 -7.03
CA ARG A 12 0.07 -6.14 -6.52
C ARG A 12 -1.08 -5.36 -5.87
N LEU A 13 -0.80 -4.25 -5.20
CA LEU A 13 -1.85 -3.39 -4.65
C LEU A 13 -2.83 -2.89 -5.74
N VAL A 14 -2.35 -2.60 -6.95
CA VAL A 14 -3.21 -2.20 -8.09
C VAL A 14 -4.14 -3.34 -8.48
N TYR A 15 -3.59 -4.55 -8.65
CA TYR A 15 -4.39 -5.71 -9.04
C TYR A 15 -5.50 -6.03 -8.03
N HIS A 16 -5.21 -5.91 -6.72
CA HIS A 16 -6.21 -6.14 -5.68
C HIS A 16 -7.27 -5.05 -5.67
N ASN A 17 -6.85 -3.77 -5.74
CA ASN A 17 -7.78 -2.64 -5.78
C ASN A 17 -8.75 -2.75 -6.96
N TYR A 18 -8.21 -2.97 -8.16
CA TYR A 18 -9.00 -3.14 -9.38
C TYR A 18 -9.96 -4.32 -9.29
N ARG A 19 -9.51 -5.50 -8.85
CA ARG A 19 -10.35 -6.70 -8.72
C ARG A 19 -11.51 -6.50 -7.73
N LEU A 20 -11.26 -5.83 -6.60
CA LEU A 20 -12.31 -5.51 -5.63
C LEU A 20 -13.30 -4.49 -6.19
N TYR A 21 -12.80 -3.45 -6.87
CA TYR A 21 -13.65 -2.46 -7.50
C TYR A 21 -14.52 -3.08 -8.59
N ASP A 22 -13.94 -3.89 -9.47
CA ASP A 22 -14.64 -4.55 -10.57
C ASP A 22 -15.74 -5.47 -10.05
N ARG A 23 -15.43 -6.30 -9.03
CA ARG A 23 -16.39 -7.22 -8.41
C ARG A 23 -17.53 -6.52 -7.69
N TYR A 24 -17.24 -5.51 -6.87
CA TYR A 24 -18.22 -4.93 -5.95
C TYR A 24 -18.79 -3.60 -6.42
N ARG A 25 -18.20 -2.98 -7.45
CA ARG A 25 -18.58 -1.66 -8.01
C ARG A 25 -18.69 -0.57 -6.93
N ARG A 26 -17.80 -0.64 -5.93
CA ARG A 26 -17.72 0.29 -4.79
C ARG A 26 -16.33 0.90 -4.71
N GLN A 27 -16.23 2.09 -4.15
CA GLN A 27 -14.94 2.73 -3.88
C GLN A 27 -14.09 1.83 -2.96
N VAL A 28 -12.86 1.55 -3.35
CA VAL A 28 -11.92 0.70 -2.62
C VAL A 28 -10.72 1.53 -2.21
N ALA A 29 -10.47 1.60 -0.90
CA ALA A 29 -9.22 2.12 -0.37
C ALA A 29 -8.22 0.96 -0.19
N SER A 30 -6.95 1.23 -0.46
CA SER A 30 -5.86 0.28 -0.21
C SER A 30 -4.91 0.83 0.86
N LEU A 31 -4.50 -0.03 1.80
CA LEU A 31 -3.49 0.27 2.83
C LEU A 31 -2.39 -0.79 2.73
N ALA A 32 -1.14 -0.36 2.61
CA ALA A 32 -0.01 -1.25 2.70
C ALA A 32 0.45 -1.39 4.16
N VAL A 33 0.48 -2.62 4.67
CA VAL A 33 1.02 -2.94 6.00
C VAL A 33 2.30 -3.75 5.81
N LEU A 34 3.42 -3.21 6.28
CA LEU A 34 4.73 -3.81 6.13
C LEU A 34 5.23 -4.37 7.46
N VAL A 35 5.80 -5.56 7.40
CA VAL A 35 6.31 -6.31 8.56
C VAL A 35 7.82 -6.56 8.47
N ASP A 36 8.48 -5.96 7.49
CA ASP A 36 9.92 -6.08 7.29
C ASP A 36 10.73 -5.26 8.32
N HIS A 37 12.01 -5.60 8.46
CA HIS A 37 12.92 -4.94 9.41
C HIS A 37 13.59 -3.66 8.86
N GLY A 38 13.43 -3.36 7.58
CA GLY A 38 14.04 -2.20 6.93
C GLY A 38 13.30 -0.92 7.28
N LYS A 39 14.01 0.13 7.72
CA LYS A 39 13.34 1.41 8.06
C LYS A 39 13.01 2.26 6.83
N SER A 40 13.79 2.14 5.76
CA SER A 40 13.74 3.05 4.61
C SER A 40 12.74 2.66 3.53
N TRP A 41 12.47 1.36 3.32
CA TRP A 41 11.57 0.92 2.25
C TRP A 41 10.11 1.14 2.66
N LYS A 42 9.49 2.22 2.19
CA LYS A 42 8.09 2.60 2.46
C LYS A 42 7.44 3.09 1.15
N PRO A 43 7.12 2.20 0.18
CA PRO A 43 6.47 2.63 -1.05
C PRO A 43 5.12 3.26 -0.73
N THR A 44 4.77 4.37 -1.36
CA THR A 44 3.49 5.08 -1.16
C THR A 44 2.67 5.21 -2.45
N GLN A 45 3.22 4.73 -3.55
CA GLN A 45 2.59 4.79 -4.86
C GLN A 45 3.13 3.70 -5.78
N PHE A 46 2.35 3.41 -6.81
CA PHE A 46 2.78 2.63 -7.97
C PHE A 46 2.12 3.23 -9.22
N GLY A 47 2.85 3.24 -10.33
CA GLY A 47 2.33 3.77 -11.57
C GLY A 47 3.31 3.64 -12.72
N TYR A 48 2.82 3.91 -13.92
CA TYR A 48 3.61 3.96 -15.13
C TYR A 48 3.05 5.00 -16.09
N GLN A 49 3.90 5.38 -17.04
CA GLN A 49 3.55 6.24 -18.16
C GLN A 49 3.80 5.48 -19.47
N LEU A 50 2.82 5.51 -20.38
CA LEU A 50 2.95 4.91 -21.70
C LEU A 50 2.13 5.70 -22.72
N PHE A 51 2.75 6.12 -23.82
CA PHE A 51 2.10 6.87 -24.90
C PHE A 51 1.28 8.09 -24.43
N GLY A 52 1.80 8.84 -23.45
CA GLY A 52 1.12 10.00 -22.89
C GLY A 52 -0.06 9.67 -21.96
N CYS A 53 -0.23 8.40 -21.59
CA CYS A 53 -1.18 7.96 -20.57
C CYS A 53 -0.46 7.78 -19.23
N ASP A 54 -1.07 8.28 -18.17
CA ASP A 54 -0.62 8.13 -16.79
C ASP A 54 -1.55 7.19 -16.02
N VAL A 55 -0.97 6.16 -15.41
CA VAL A 55 -1.67 5.32 -14.42
C VAL A 55 -0.92 5.44 -13.11
N CYS A 56 -1.63 5.84 -12.05
CA CYS A 56 -1.03 5.95 -10.72
C CYS A 56 -2.05 5.61 -9.63
N ILE A 57 -1.64 4.76 -8.70
CA ILE A 57 -2.30 4.58 -7.41
C ILE A 57 -1.40 5.18 -6.33
N ARG A 58 -2.02 5.92 -5.40
CA ARG A 58 -1.38 6.40 -4.18
C ARG A 58 -2.07 5.72 -3.00
N PHE A 59 -1.28 5.29 -2.03
CA PHE A 59 -1.80 4.57 -0.88
C PHE A 59 -0.99 4.89 0.39
N PRO A 60 -1.65 4.92 1.56
CA PRO A 60 -0.95 4.95 2.83
C PRO A 60 -0.17 3.65 3.04
N THR A 61 0.99 3.79 3.68
CA THR A 61 1.86 2.67 4.04
C THR A 61 2.26 2.79 5.50
N VAL A 62 2.09 1.70 6.24
CA VAL A 62 2.39 1.62 7.66
C VAL A 62 3.38 0.49 7.89
N LYS A 63 4.43 0.71 8.70
CA LYS A 63 5.26 -0.37 9.20
C LYS A 63 4.85 -0.75 10.60
N ILE A 64 4.70 -2.05 10.87
CA ILE A 64 4.43 -2.53 12.23
C ILE A 64 5.56 -2.12 13.19
N LEU A 65 6.81 -2.06 12.71
CA LEU A 65 7.93 -1.57 13.51
C LEU A 65 7.78 -0.12 13.99
N ASP A 66 7.02 0.71 13.30
CA ASP A 66 6.75 2.09 13.75
C ASP A 66 5.88 2.11 15.03
N PHE A 67 5.26 0.97 15.39
CA PHE A 67 4.36 0.80 16.53
C PHE A 67 4.93 -0.17 17.59
N ALA A 68 6.07 -0.81 17.34
CA ALA A 68 6.72 -1.73 18.28
C ALA A 68 7.35 -0.94 19.44
N GLY A 69 6.55 -0.65 20.47
CA GLY A 69 7.00 0.05 21.69
C GLY A 69 5.96 1.00 22.29
N GLU A 70 4.93 1.37 21.55
CA GLU A 70 3.84 2.20 22.02
C GLU A 70 2.53 1.43 21.82
N ASN A 71 1.70 1.33 22.86
CA ASN A 71 0.36 0.73 22.82
C ASN A 71 -0.61 1.67 22.06
N ARG A 72 -0.26 2.00 20.81
CA ARG A 72 -1.01 2.92 19.94
C ARG A 72 -1.81 2.11 18.94
N GLU A 73 -3.10 2.41 18.88
CA GLU A 73 -3.95 1.95 17.79
C GLU A 73 -3.45 2.53 16.46
N LEU A 74 -3.55 1.72 15.40
CA LEU A 74 -3.29 2.15 14.03
C LEU A 74 -4.39 3.11 13.59
N VAL A 75 -4.18 4.42 13.81
CA VAL A 75 -5.07 5.47 13.30
C VAL A 75 -4.60 5.90 11.92
N ILE A 76 -5.45 5.72 10.89
CA ILE A 76 -5.19 6.17 9.52
C ILE A 76 -5.77 7.59 9.37
N PRO A 77 -4.94 8.65 9.29
CA PRO A 77 -5.44 10.01 9.19
C PRO A 77 -6.29 10.20 7.93
N GLY A 78 -7.51 10.71 8.09
CA GLY A 78 -8.44 10.97 6.98
C GLY A 78 -9.36 9.80 6.60
N TRP A 79 -9.26 8.64 7.25
CA TRP A 79 -10.23 7.56 7.07
C TRP A 79 -11.46 7.81 7.98
N ARG A 80 -12.60 8.17 7.39
CA ARG A 80 -13.91 8.16 8.07
C ARG A 80 -14.76 7.06 7.43
N GLY A 81 -15.09 6.04 8.22
CA GLY A 81 -16.06 5.01 7.86
C GLY A 81 -17.48 5.53 7.81
#